data_AF-A0A940SJ78-F1
#
_entry.id   AF-A0A940SJ78-F1
#
_cell.length_a   1.000
_cell.length_b   1.000
_cell.length_c   1.000
_cell.angle_alpha   90.00
_cell.angle_beta   90.00
_cell.angle_gamma   90.00
#
_symmetry.space_group_name_H-M   'P 1'
#
loop_
_entity.id
_entity.type
_entity.pdbx_description
1 polymer ?
#
loop_
_entity_poly.entity_id
_entity_poly.type
_entity_poly.pdbx_seq_one_letter_code
_entity_poly.pdbx_strand_id
1 'polypeptide(L)'
;MTGLIRYFRGWVRFRVTGGFPERFINLCALKGLPLWDGQRRGEECFFTTRAACYRRLRPCAKGAGVRLKVVERGGLPFGLHRRRKRWGLVVGAAVCVALLVASSHFLWNVRVVGNHRLEEQLVLEKLETLGVKPGVRLNGIDVQSVERRLMLELEELGWVAVNLQGSTAVVQLQERVM
;
A
#
# COMPACT_ATOMS: atom_id res chain seq x y z
N MET A 1 -12.95 18.64 13.75
CA MET A 1 -12.56 17.91 12.50
C MET A 1 -11.79 18.78 11.49
N THR A 2 -11.07 19.83 11.90
CA THR A 2 -10.37 20.78 11.00
C THR A 2 -8.84 20.77 11.12
N GLY A 3 -8.28 20.01 12.07
CA GLY A 3 -6.83 19.91 12.31
C GLY A 3 -6.08 19.05 11.27
N LEU A 4 -6.65 17.91 10.87
CA LEU A 4 -6.02 16.98 9.91
C LEU A 4 -5.82 17.60 8.51
N ILE A 5 -6.77 18.42 8.05
CA ILE A 5 -6.73 19.06 6.73
C ILE A 5 -5.65 20.16 6.68
N ARG A 6 -5.33 20.79 7.83
CA ARG A 6 -4.23 21.76 7.93
C ARG A 6 -2.87 21.08 7.87
N TYR A 7 -2.72 19.90 8.49
CA TYR A 7 -1.46 19.16 8.50
C TYR A 7 -1.05 18.67 7.10
N PHE A 8 -2.01 18.20 6.29
CA PHE A 8 -1.76 17.77 4.91
C PHE A 8 -1.36 18.88 3.94
N ARG A 9 -1.77 20.14 4.19
CA ARG A 9 -1.59 21.24 3.23
C ARG A 9 -0.27 22.01 3.37
N GLY A 10 0.46 21.81 4.45
CA GLY A 10 1.72 22.52 4.72
C GLY A 10 1.56 24.00 5.07
N TRP A 11 2.53 24.52 5.79
CA TRP A 11 2.63 25.90 6.25
C TRP A 11 3.94 26.53 5.79
N VAL A 12 3.90 27.85 5.58
CA VAL A 12 5.07 28.64 5.19
C VAL A 12 5.14 29.83 6.13
N ARG A 13 6.26 29.95 6.82
CA ARG A 13 6.62 31.11 7.63
C ARG A 13 7.44 32.05 6.77
N PHE A 14 7.00 33.29 6.67
CA PHE A 14 7.65 34.31 5.87
C PHE A 14 7.84 35.57 6.71
N ARG A 15 8.92 36.28 6.42
CA ARG A 15 9.16 37.62 6.93
C ARG A 15 8.72 38.67 5.92
N VAL A 16 8.31 39.79 6.45
CA VAL A 16 7.68 40.92 5.81
C VAL A 16 8.53 42.13 6.18
N THR A 17 9.13 42.78 5.18
CA THR A 17 10.10 43.87 5.38
C THR A 17 9.78 45.08 4.50
N GLY A 18 9.86 46.28 5.09
CA GLY A 18 9.55 47.56 4.45
C GLY A 18 8.05 47.84 4.28
N GLY A 19 7.73 49.05 3.80
CA GLY A 19 6.37 49.50 3.54
C GLY A 19 5.50 49.61 4.79
N PHE A 20 4.18 49.48 4.63
CA PHE A 20 3.19 49.54 5.73
C PHE A 20 2.64 48.14 6.04
N PRO A 21 3.09 47.49 7.13
CA PRO A 21 2.66 46.13 7.48
C PRO A 21 1.15 46.04 7.79
N GLU A 22 0.55 47.09 8.34
CA GLU A 22 -0.90 47.17 8.62
C GLU A 22 -1.73 47.09 7.34
N ARG A 23 -1.30 47.81 6.29
CA ARG A 23 -1.95 47.77 4.97
C ARG A 23 -1.86 46.37 4.34
N PHE A 24 -0.75 45.68 4.55
CA PHE A 24 -0.59 44.30 4.11
C PHE A 24 -1.55 43.34 4.83
N ILE A 25 -1.68 43.45 6.16
CA ILE A 25 -2.61 42.63 6.94
C ILE A 25 -4.06 42.86 6.46
N ASN A 26 -4.45 44.12 6.27
CA ASN A 26 -5.80 44.47 5.80
C ASN A 26 -6.10 43.89 4.41
N LEU A 27 -5.14 43.98 3.47
CA LEU A 27 -5.29 43.38 2.14
C LEU A 27 -5.35 41.85 2.19
N CYS A 28 -4.67 41.22 3.14
CA CYS A 28 -4.75 39.77 3.33
C CYS A 28 -6.09 39.35 3.92
N ALA A 29 -6.61 40.10 4.90
CA ALA A 29 -7.92 39.88 5.50
C ALA A 29 -9.04 40.02 4.46
N LEU A 30 -8.99 41.08 3.64
CA LEU A 30 -10.00 41.35 2.59
C LEU A 30 -10.05 40.24 1.52
N LYS A 31 -8.90 39.61 1.22
CA LYS A 31 -8.83 38.46 0.29
C LYS A 31 -9.06 37.09 0.95
N GLY A 32 -9.42 37.05 2.23
CA GLY A 32 -9.64 35.82 2.98
C GLY A 32 -8.38 34.95 3.10
N LEU A 33 -7.19 35.57 3.11
CA LEU A 33 -5.92 34.86 3.25
C LEU A 33 -5.59 34.73 4.75
N PRO A 34 -5.67 33.52 5.34
CA PRO A 34 -5.39 33.37 6.75
C PRO A 34 -3.91 33.60 7.04
N LEU A 35 -3.66 34.49 7.98
CA LEU A 35 -2.36 34.72 8.61
C LEU A 35 -2.47 34.23 10.06
N TRP A 36 -1.44 33.55 10.54
CA TRP A 36 -1.34 33.11 11.93
C TRP A 36 0.09 33.31 12.45
N ASP A 37 0.25 33.26 13.77
CA ASP A 37 1.54 33.43 14.46
C ASP A 37 2.28 34.69 14.01
N GLY A 38 1.61 35.83 14.17
CA GLY A 38 2.16 37.15 13.87
C GLY A 38 3.16 37.56 14.94
N GLN A 39 4.44 37.65 14.60
CA GLN A 39 5.50 38.09 15.51
C GLN A 39 6.21 39.30 14.92
N ARG A 40 6.31 40.39 15.66
CA ARG A 40 7.08 41.57 15.26
C ARG A 40 8.44 41.54 15.95
N ARG A 41 9.53 41.61 15.19
CA ARG A 41 10.90 41.79 15.70
C ARG A 41 11.49 43.03 15.03
N GLY A 42 11.44 44.17 15.73
CA GLY A 42 11.88 45.46 15.20
C GLY A 42 11.08 45.90 13.98
N GLU A 43 11.79 46.16 12.87
CA GLU A 43 11.20 46.53 11.57
C GLU A 43 10.74 45.32 10.73
N GLU A 44 11.04 44.09 11.17
CA GLU A 44 10.62 42.87 10.47
C GLU A 44 9.38 42.25 11.13
N CYS A 45 8.36 41.96 10.34
CA CYS A 45 7.18 41.21 10.78
C CYS A 45 7.23 39.78 10.23
N PHE A 46 6.96 38.79 11.08
CA PHE A 46 6.88 37.38 10.72
C PHE A 46 5.43 36.96 10.76
N PHE A 47 4.98 36.30 9.69
CA PHE A 47 3.67 35.68 9.63
C PHE A 47 3.80 34.29 9.05
N THR A 48 2.86 33.44 9.43
CA THR A 48 2.76 32.09 8.88
C THR A 48 1.41 31.93 8.18
N THR A 49 1.42 31.26 7.04
CA THR A 49 0.23 31.03 6.20
C THR A 49 0.24 29.62 5.61
N ARG A 50 -0.87 29.21 5.00
CA ARG A 50 -0.97 27.94 4.26
C ARG A 50 -0.06 28.00 3.04
N ALA A 51 0.65 26.90 2.73
CA ALA A 51 1.53 26.84 1.56
C ALA A 51 0.80 27.19 0.24
N ALA A 52 -0.45 26.74 0.07
CA ALA A 52 -1.30 27.08 -1.08
C ALA A 52 -1.65 28.58 -1.18
N CYS A 53 -1.73 29.27 -0.04
CA CYS A 53 -2.07 30.69 0.04
C CYS A 53 -0.85 31.59 -0.19
N TYR A 54 0.38 31.08 -0.03
CA TYR A 54 1.60 31.88 -0.14
C TYR A 54 1.75 32.57 -1.51
N ARG A 55 1.42 31.88 -2.61
CA ARG A 55 1.45 32.48 -3.96
C ARG A 55 0.46 33.64 -4.11
N ARG A 56 -0.69 33.57 -3.41
CA ARG A 56 -1.74 34.60 -3.43
C ARG A 56 -1.40 35.84 -2.59
N LEU A 57 -0.36 35.77 -1.74
CA LEU A 57 0.13 36.92 -0.97
C LEU A 57 0.96 37.90 -1.80
N ARG A 58 1.56 37.45 -2.91
CA ARG A 58 2.37 38.30 -3.81
C ARG A 58 1.65 39.58 -4.26
N PRO A 59 0.41 39.53 -4.78
CA PRO A 59 -0.30 40.75 -5.17
C PRO A 59 -0.63 41.66 -3.97
N CYS A 60 -0.88 41.11 -2.79
CA CYS A 60 -1.11 41.91 -1.57
C CYS A 60 0.17 42.62 -1.11
N ALA A 61 1.31 41.93 -1.20
CA ALA A 61 2.61 42.50 -0.88
C ALA A 61 2.98 43.65 -1.84
N LYS A 62 2.75 43.47 -3.15
CA LYS A 62 2.92 44.55 -4.14
C LYS A 62 2.04 45.76 -3.83
N GLY A 63 0.75 45.53 -3.52
CA GLY A 63 -0.19 46.61 -3.20
C GLY A 63 0.09 47.35 -1.89
N ALA A 64 0.84 46.73 -0.97
CA ALA A 64 1.27 47.35 0.29
C ALA A 64 2.70 47.91 0.23
N GLY A 65 3.44 47.71 -0.87
CA GLY A 65 4.84 48.12 -1.00
C GLY A 65 5.81 47.30 -0.14
N VAL A 66 5.44 46.06 0.19
CA VAL A 66 6.18 45.24 1.16
C VAL A 66 6.93 44.09 0.48
N ARG A 67 8.10 43.73 0.99
CA ARG A 67 8.89 42.59 0.51
C ARG A 67 8.65 41.35 1.37
N LEU A 68 8.24 40.25 0.74
CA LEU A 68 8.08 38.95 1.37
C LEU A 68 9.34 38.09 1.16
N LYS A 69 9.90 37.52 2.23
CA LYS A 69 10.96 36.51 2.15
C LYS A 69 10.56 35.27 2.94
N VAL A 70 10.68 34.09 2.35
CA VAL A 70 10.41 32.83 3.06
C VAL A 70 11.55 32.56 4.05
N VAL A 71 11.19 32.30 5.30
CA VAL A 71 12.13 31.97 6.39
C VAL A 71 12.12 30.48 6.64
N GLU A 72 10.93 29.89 6.73
CA GLU A 72 10.77 28.48 7.06
C GLU A 72 9.59 27.88 6.28
N ARG A 73 9.70 26.61 5.92
CA ARG A 73 8.65 25.85 5.23
C ARG A 73 8.46 24.56 5.99
N GLY A 74 7.24 24.29 6.46
CA GLY A 74 6.94 23.10 7.26
C GLY A 74 5.66 22.40 6.81
N GLY A 75 5.55 21.12 7.16
CA GLY A 75 4.38 20.28 6.89
C GLY A 75 4.60 19.16 5.87
N LEU A 76 3.59 18.29 5.74
CA LEU A 76 3.61 17.06 4.93
C LEU A 76 4.17 17.22 3.51
N PRO A 77 3.82 18.26 2.70
CA PRO A 77 4.27 18.32 1.32
C PRO A 77 5.77 18.64 1.16
N PHE A 78 6.43 19.23 2.16
CA PHE A 78 7.88 19.50 2.10
C PHE A 78 8.73 18.33 2.63
N GLY A 79 8.22 17.57 3.60
CA GLY A 79 8.84 16.33 4.07
C GLY A 79 8.73 15.18 3.07
N LEU A 80 7.58 15.05 2.38
CA LEU A 80 7.38 14.04 1.35
C LEU A 80 8.26 14.27 0.12
N HIS A 81 8.46 15.53 -0.30
CA HIS A 81 9.23 15.83 -1.50
C HIS A 81 10.72 15.48 -1.33
N ARG A 82 11.29 15.68 -0.13
CA ARG A 82 12.68 15.28 0.18
C ARG A 82 12.84 13.77 0.44
N ARG A 83 11.77 13.08 0.87
CA ARG A 83 11.79 11.63 1.15
C ARG A 83 11.25 10.75 0.01
N ARG A 84 10.83 11.29 -1.15
CA ARG A 84 10.36 10.51 -2.32
C ARG A 84 11.29 9.35 -2.70
N LYS A 85 12.61 9.53 -2.56
CA LYS A 85 13.60 8.51 -2.90
C LYS A 85 13.49 7.23 -2.05
N ARG A 86 12.90 7.30 -0.83
CA ARG A 86 12.71 6.14 0.06
C ARG A 86 11.28 5.57 0.04
N TRP A 87 10.29 6.30 -0.44
CA TRP A 87 8.92 5.77 -0.61
C TRP A 87 8.87 4.65 -1.65
N GLY A 88 9.75 4.65 -2.65
CA GLY A 88 9.89 3.52 -3.58
C GLY A 88 10.22 2.21 -2.87
N LEU A 89 11.06 2.25 -1.83
CA LEU A 89 11.38 1.06 -1.01
C LEU A 89 10.18 0.60 -0.18
N VAL A 90 9.42 1.53 0.42
CA VAL A 90 8.24 1.21 1.22
C VAL A 90 7.13 0.64 0.33
N VAL A 91 6.86 1.27 -0.80
CA VAL A 91 5.87 0.80 -1.79
C VAL A 91 6.31 -0.55 -2.36
N GLY A 92 7.59 -0.71 -2.73
CA GLY A 92 8.13 -1.97 -3.20
C GLY A 92 8.02 -3.09 -2.16
N ALA A 93 8.34 -2.81 -0.90
CA ALA A 93 8.18 -3.77 0.19
C ALA A 93 6.71 -4.15 0.39
N ALA A 94 5.79 -3.19 0.37
CA ALA A 94 4.36 -3.45 0.48
C ALA A 94 3.84 -4.31 -0.69
N VAL A 95 4.26 -4.03 -1.93
CA VAL A 95 3.92 -4.83 -3.11
C VAL A 95 4.51 -6.24 -3.01
N CYS A 96 5.77 -6.37 -2.57
CA CYS A 96 6.41 -7.67 -2.35
C CYS A 96 5.63 -8.52 -1.36
N VAL A 97 5.25 -7.95 -0.20
CA VAL A 97 4.42 -8.64 0.79
C VAL A 97 3.05 -9.02 0.21
N ALA A 98 2.40 -8.12 -0.53
CA ALA A 98 1.12 -8.41 -1.16
C ALA A 98 1.21 -9.57 -2.17
N LEU A 99 2.28 -9.62 -2.97
CA LEU A 99 2.54 -10.71 -3.91
C LEU A 99 2.82 -12.03 -3.18
N LEU A 100 3.57 -12.00 -2.09
CA LEU A 100 3.83 -13.19 -1.27
C LEU A 100 2.53 -13.75 -0.68
N VAL A 101 1.68 -12.89 -0.10
CA VAL A 101 0.39 -13.31 0.45
C VAL A 101 -0.52 -13.86 -0.66
N ALA A 102 -0.59 -13.17 -1.80
CA ALA A 102 -1.37 -13.65 -2.95
C ALA A 102 -0.87 -15.02 -3.43
N SER A 103 0.46 -15.19 -3.53
CA SER A 103 1.12 -16.44 -3.94
C SER A 103 0.84 -17.59 -2.97
N SER A 104 0.79 -17.34 -1.66
CA SER A 104 0.50 -18.35 -0.64
C SER A 104 -0.88 -18.99 -0.78
N HIS A 105 -1.83 -18.32 -1.44
CA HIS A 105 -3.17 -18.87 -1.70
C HIS A 105 -3.26 -19.81 -2.92
N PHE A 106 -2.17 -19.95 -3.67
CA PHE A 106 -2.10 -20.86 -4.82
C PHE A 106 -1.41 -22.17 -4.47
N LEU A 107 -1.83 -23.22 -5.15
CA LEU A 107 -1.17 -24.52 -5.15
C LEU A 107 0.06 -24.45 -6.06
N TRP A 108 1.25 -24.62 -5.51
CA TRP A 108 2.51 -24.60 -6.26
C TRP A 108 3.06 -25.99 -6.53
N ASN A 109 2.81 -26.93 -5.63
CA ASN A 109 3.38 -28.27 -5.71
C ASN A 109 2.35 -29.33 -5.33
N VAL A 110 2.37 -30.45 -6.03
CA VAL A 110 1.56 -31.64 -5.73
C VAL A 110 2.55 -32.77 -5.48
N ARG A 111 2.51 -33.34 -4.28
CA ARG A 111 3.37 -34.45 -3.88
C ARG A 111 2.52 -35.68 -3.66
N VAL A 112 2.83 -36.76 -4.36
CA VAL A 112 2.21 -38.07 -4.16
C VAL A 112 3.11 -38.91 -3.25
N VAL A 113 2.52 -39.62 -2.29
CA VAL A 113 3.24 -40.46 -1.32
C VAL A 113 2.49 -41.79 -1.14
N GLY A 114 3.22 -42.90 -1.12
CA GLY A 114 2.66 -44.24 -0.88
C GLY A 114 2.33 -45.04 -2.14
N ASN A 115 2.75 -44.53 -3.31
CA ASN A 115 2.74 -45.26 -4.56
C ASN A 115 3.91 -46.25 -4.60
N HIS A 116 3.61 -47.53 -4.81
CA HIS A 116 4.58 -48.61 -4.92
C HIS A 116 4.45 -49.35 -6.25
N ARG A 117 3.22 -49.71 -6.64
CA ARG A 117 2.89 -50.32 -7.93
C ARG A 117 2.29 -49.31 -8.90
N LEU A 118 1.57 -48.30 -8.40
CA LEU A 118 0.98 -47.25 -9.23
C LEU A 118 2.04 -46.25 -9.69
N GLU A 119 2.01 -45.91 -10.98
CA GLU A 119 2.90 -44.90 -11.55
C GLU A 119 2.50 -43.51 -11.08
N GLU A 120 3.47 -42.72 -10.61
CA GLU A 120 3.22 -41.38 -10.07
C GLU A 120 2.57 -40.45 -11.11
N GLN A 121 3.00 -40.55 -12.37
CA GLN A 121 2.48 -39.75 -13.47
C GLN A 121 1.00 -40.01 -13.73
N LEU A 122 0.55 -41.27 -13.65
CA LEU A 122 -0.86 -41.62 -13.79
C LEU A 122 -1.71 -40.94 -12.70
N VAL A 123 -1.24 -40.96 -11.44
CA VAL A 123 -1.94 -40.32 -10.32
C VAL A 123 -1.98 -38.81 -10.50
N LEU A 124 -0.88 -38.19 -10.94
CA LEU A 124 -0.81 -36.76 -11.21
C LEU A 124 -1.77 -36.35 -12.34
N GLU A 125 -1.81 -37.07 -13.46
CA GLU A 125 -2.75 -36.80 -14.56
C GLU A 125 -4.21 -36.85 -14.08
N LYS A 126 -4.55 -37.83 -13.24
CA LYS A 126 -5.87 -37.96 -12.65
C LYS A 126 -6.21 -36.80 -11.73
N LEU A 127 -5.28 -36.38 -10.88
CA LEU A 127 -5.44 -35.19 -10.04
C LEU A 127 -5.62 -33.92 -10.87
N GLU A 128 -4.91 -33.78 -11.99
CA GLU A 128 -5.09 -32.65 -12.90
C GLU A 128 -6.49 -32.61 -13.51
N THR A 129 -7.03 -33.77 -13.94
CA THR A 129 -8.42 -33.85 -14.46
C THR A 129 -9.47 -33.50 -13.41
N LEU A 130 -9.16 -33.75 -12.14
CA LEU A 130 -10.02 -33.39 -11.00
C LEU A 130 -9.83 -31.94 -10.54
N GLY A 131 -8.95 -31.16 -11.19
CA GLY A 131 -8.72 -29.75 -10.90
C GLY A 131 -7.66 -29.50 -9.82
N VAL A 132 -6.94 -30.52 -9.36
CA VAL A 132 -5.81 -30.40 -8.44
C VAL A 132 -4.53 -30.34 -9.25
N LYS A 133 -4.15 -29.12 -9.64
CA LYS A 133 -2.93 -28.86 -10.41
C LYS A 133 -2.21 -27.60 -9.95
N PRO A 134 -0.90 -27.47 -10.21
CA PRO A 134 -0.17 -26.23 -9.94
C PRO A 134 -0.84 -25.02 -10.60
N GLY A 135 -0.96 -23.91 -9.86
CA GLY A 135 -1.61 -22.67 -10.30
C GLY A 135 -3.09 -22.53 -9.94
N VAL A 136 -3.70 -23.54 -9.31
CA VAL A 136 -5.10 -23.45 -8.82
C VAL A 136 -5.15 -22.80 -7.45
N ARG A 137 -6.23 -22.06 -7.17
CA ARG A 137 -6.48 -21.48 -5.83
C ARG A 137 -6.85 -22.57 -4.84
N LEU A 138 -6.19 -22.59 -3.68
CA LEU A 138 -6.40 -23.59 -2.63
C LEU A 138 -7.86 -23.63 -2.15
N ASN A 139 -8.50 -22.47 -1.97
CA ASN A 139 -9.90 -22.37 -1.53
C ASN A 139 -10.91 -22.92 -2.55
N GLY A 140 -10.51 -23.12 -3.81
CA GLY A 140 -11.38 -23.70 -4.84
C GLY A 140 -11.32 -25.22 -4.91
N ILE A 141 -10.42 -25.86 -4.15
CA ILE A 141 -10.22 -27.31 -4.16
C ILE A 141 -11.12 -27.94 -3.10
N ASP A 142 -12.15 -28.66 -3.54
CA ASP A 142 -12.96 -29.48 -2.64
C ASP A 142 -12.27 -30.84 -2.43
N VAL A 143 -11.48 -30.90 -1.36
CA VAL A 143 -10.70 -32.08 -0.93
C VAL A 143 -11.54 -33.36 -0.90
N GLN A 144 -12.73 -33.30 -0.30
CA GLN A 144 -13.59 -34.47 -0.15
C GLN A 144 -14.12 -34.98 -1.49
N SER A 145 -14.41 -34.07 -2.41
CA SER A 145 -14.83 -34.44 -3.76
C SER A 145 -13.68 -35.09 -4.55
N VAL A 146 -12.46 -34.57 -4.40
CA VAL A 146 -11.27 -35.08 -5.08
C VAL A 146 -10.95 -36.48 -4.59
N GLU A 147 -10.87 -36.69 -3.27
CA GLU A 147 -10.59 -38.01 -2.68
C GLU A 147 -11.59 -39.07 -3.17
N ARG A 148 -12.89 -38.73 -3.14
CA ARG A 148 -13.95 -39.65 -3.54
C ARG A 148 -13.89 -39.99 -5.02
N ARG A 149 -13.65 -39.00 -5.89
CA ARG A 149 -13.52 -39.23 -7.34
C ARG A 149 -12.27 -40.01 -7.68
N LEU A 150 -11.16 -39.75 -6.98
CA LEU A 150 -9.91 -40.48 -7.19
C LEU A 150 -10.05 -41.96 -6.80
N MET A 151 -10.75 -42.27 -5.71
CA MET A 151 -11.11 -43.65 -5.34
C MET A 151 -12.02 -44.34 -6.37
N LEU A 152 -12.84 -43.59 -7.11
CA LEU A 152 -13.70 -44.14 -8.17
C LEU A 152 -12.94 -44.37 -9.48
N GLU A 153 -11.97 -43.52 -9.80
CA GLU A 153 -11.19 -43.63 -11.05
C GLU A 153 -10.04 -44.62 -10.96
N LEU A 154 -9.53 -44.92 -9.76
CA LEU A 154 -8.42 -45.84 -9.53
C LEU A 154 -8.86 -46.99 -8.60
N GLU A 155 -9.36 -48.08 -9.18
CA GLU A 155 -9.85 -49.25 -8.44
C GLU A 155 -8.77 -49.97 -7.61
N GLU A 156 -7.50 -49.78 -7.98
CA GLU A 156 -6.30 -50.28 -7.30
C GLU A 156 -6.03 -49.59 -5.96
N LEU A 157 -6.68 -48.44 -5.68
CA LEU A 157 -6.56 -47.75 -4.41
C LEU A 157 -7.39 -48.44 -3.32
N GLY A 158 -6.74 -48.74 -2.19
CA GLY A 158 -7.42 -49.12 -0.95
C GLY A 158 -7.89 -47.89 -0.17
N TRP A 159 -7.12 -46.80 -0.22
CA TRP A 159 -7.39 -45.53 0.47
C TRP A 159 -6.55 -44.38 -0.15
N VAL A 160 -7.06 -43.14 -0.20
CA VAL A 160 -6.35 -41.91 -0.56
C VAL A 160 -6.74 -40.63 0.21
N ALA A 161 -5.80 -40.04 0.94
CA ALA A 161 -5.94 -38.76 1.64
C ALA A 161 -5.34 -37.59 0.83
N VAL A 162 -6.03 -36.47 0.75
CA VAL A 162 -5.51 -35.24 0.16
C VAL A 162 -5.38 -34.17 1.25
N ASN A 163 -4.14 -33.83 1.61
CA ASN A 163 -3.86 -32.84 2.64
C ASN A 163 -3.26 -31.57 2.03
N LEU A 164 -3.89 -30.42 2.26
CA LEU A 164 -3.36 -29.13 1.85
C LEU A 164 -2.44 -28.56 2.95
N GLN A 165 -1.14 -28.51 2.69
CA GLN A 165 -0.12 -27.97 3.59
C GLN A 165 0.50 -26.71 2.99
N GLY A 166 0.02 -25.54 3.41
CA GLY A 166 0.42 -24.26 2.82
C GLY A 166 0.09 -24.24 1.33
N SER A 167 1.11 -24.05 0.49
CA SER A 167 0.98 -24.07 -0.98
C SER A 167 1.29 -25.42 -1.63
N THR A 168 1.32 -26.51 -0.86
CA THR A 168 1.57 -27.87 -1.35
C THR A 168 0.40 -28.78 -1.04
N ALA A 169 -0.07 -29.53 -2.04
CA ALA A 169 -1.02 -30.62 -1.84
C ALA A 169 -0.23 -31.91 -1.67
N VAL A 170 -0.41 -32.58 -0.53
CA VAL A 170 0.19 -33.87 -0.23
C VAL A 170 -0.90 -34.94 -0.37
N VAL A 171 -0.78 -35.75 -1.40
CA VAL A 171 -1.68 -36.86 -1.69
C VAL A 171 -1.05 -38.14 -1.15
N GLN A 172 -1.61 -38.67 -0.08
CA GLN A 172 -1.18 -39.91 0.54
C GLN A 172 -2.10 -41.02 0.07
N LEU A 173 -1.55 -42.05 -0.53
CA LEU A 173 -2.33 -43.17 -1.05
C LEU A 173 -1.81 -44.50 -0.52
N GLN A 174 -2.73 -45.44 -0.40
CA GLN A 174 -2.45 -46.83 -0.04
C GLN A 174 -3.11 -47.73 -1.07
N GLU A 175 -2.29 -48.55 -1.72
CA GLU A 175 -2.75 -49.53 -2.69
C GLU A 175 -3.49 -50.68 -2.00
N ARG A 176 -4.52 -51.20 -2.67
CA ARG A 176 -5.29 -52.35 -2.20
C ARG A 176 -4.40 -53.59 -2.31
N VAL A 177 -4.14 -54.23 -1.17
CA VAL A 177 -3.42 -55.51 -1.13
C VAL A 177 -4.39 -56.58 -1.64
N MET A 178 -4.11 -57.13 -2.82
CA MET A 178 -4.77 -58.34 -3.35
C MET A 178 -4.25 -59.57 -2.63
#